data_AF-A0AAW9E1P5-F1
#
_entry.id   AF-A0AAW9E1P5-F1
#
_cell.length_a   1.000
_cell.length_b   1.000
_cell.length_c   1.000
_cell.angle_alpha   90.00
_cell.angle_beta   90.00
_cell.angle_gamma   90.00
#
_symmetry.space_group_name_H-M   'P 1'
#
loop_
_entity.id
_entity.type
_entity.pdbx_description
1 polymer ?
#
loop_
_entity_poly.entity_id
_entity_poly.type
_entity_poly.pdbx_seq_one_letter_code
_entity_poly.pdbx_strand_id
1 'polypeptide(L)'
;MVSPTRRSLAPDAFLLLAIFCLYLFVIGLYASITVLEHWLRLPNYLTDNRETFLVGALPLAIAGLLGLLAGVGVKKRLMVRLCKVFCAFSLIYIAAFAWLDWRTMDHYRDNPQYGVCKQYSKHTIYMYVWNSDWCDHFDKRVQTPSPIANRENTP
;
A
#
# COMPACT_ATOMS: atom_id res chain seq x y z
N MET A 1 -47.80 -15.49 -1.81
CA MET A 1 -46.91 -14.36 -1.46
C MET A 1 -45.81 -14.90 -0.55
N VAL A 2 -44.62 -15.13 -1.09
CA VAL A 2 -43.48 -15.64 -0.33
C VAL A 2 -42.85 -14.46 0.41
N SER A 3 -42.95 -14.47 1.74
CA SER A 3 -42.24 -13.54 2.61
C SER A 3 -40.74 -13.63 2.32
N PRO A 4 -40.03 -12.52 2.05
CA PRO A 4 -38.60 -12.57 1.86
C PRO A 4 -37.98 -12.94 3.20
N THR A 5 -37.53 -14.19 3.31
CA THR A 5 -36.70 -14.67 4.41
C THR A 5 -35.50 -13.75 4.50
N ARG A 6 -35.48 -12.93 5.55
CA ARG A 6 -34.33 -12.13 5.96
C ARG A 6 -33.24 -13.13 6.31
N ARG A 7 -32.43 -13.55 5.33
CA ARG A 7 -31.22 -14.35 5.60
C ARG A 7 -30.29 -13.46 6.40
N SER A 8 -30.34 -13.58 7.72
CA SER A 8 -29.29 -13.02 8.57
C SER A 8 -28.01 -13.79 8.26
N LEU A 9 -26.90 -13.08 8.11
CA LEU A 9 -25.59 -13.73 8.07
C LEU A 9 -25.44 -14.57 9.34
N ALA A 10 -24.97 -15.81 9.22
CA ALA A 10 -24.69 -16.64 10.40
C ALA A 10 -23.73 -15.86 11.33
N PRO A 11 -23.91 -15.92 12.66
CA PRO A 11 -23.09 -15.17 13.61
C PRO A 11 -21.59 -15.44 13.43
N ASP A 12 -21.21 -16.66 13.08
CA ASP A 12 -19.82 -17.05 12.79
C ASP A 12 -19.28 -16.35 11.54
N ALA A 13 -20.09 -16.27 10.47
CA ALA A 13 -19.72 -15.58 9.25
C ALA A 13 -19.60 -14.05 9.45
N PHE A 14 -20.43 -13.49 10.34
CA PHE A 14 -20.33 -12.08 10.74
C PHE A 14 -19.02 -11.81 11.49
N LEU A 15 -18.67 -12.66 12.45
CA LEU A 15 -17.43 -12.55 13.21
C LEU A 15 -16.20 -12.68 12.31
N LEU A 16 -16.18 -13.68 11.41
CA LEU A 16 -15.09 -13.89 10.46
C LEU A 16 -14.91 -12.68 9.53
N LEU A 17 -16.01 -12.12 9.02
CA LEU A 17 -15.96 -10.94 8.17
C LEU A 17 -15.45 -9.69 8.94
N ALA A 18 -15.84 -9.53 10.20
CA ALA A 18 -15.33 -8.46 11.05
C ALA A 18 -13.81 -8.58 11.28
N ILE A 19 -13.34 -9.78 11.62
CA ILE A 19 -11.91 -10.08 11.80
C ILE A 19 -11.15 -9.80 10.50
N PHE A 20 -11.67 -10.27 9.37
CA PHE A 20 -11.07 -10.02 8.05
C PHE A 20 -10.97 -8.52 7.73
N CYS A 21 -12.03 -7.74 7.98
CA CYS A 21 -12.00 -6.29 7.79
C CYS A 21 -10.95 -5.62 8.71
N LEU A 22 -10.79 -6.07 9.95
CA LEU A 22 -9.77 -5.54 10.86
C LEU A 22 -8.35 -5.84 10.36
N TYR A 23 -8.10 -7.04 9.83
CA TYR A 23 -6.81 -7.35 9.20
C TYR A 23 -6.51 -6.44 8.01
N LEU A 24 -7.50 -6.25 7.12
CA LEU A 24 -7.34 -5.33 5.99
C LEU A 24 -7.12 -3.88 6.43
N PHE A 25 -7.75 -3.46 7.52
CA PHE A 25 -7.54 -2.14 8.10
C PHE A 25 -6.09 -1.96 8.55
N VAL A 26 -5.55 -2.90 9.31
CA VAL A 26 -4.16 -2.83 9.80
C VAL A 26 -3.16 -2.84 8.64
N ILE A 27 -3.34 -3.73 7.67
CA ILE A 27 -2.46 -3.81 6.48
C ILE A 27 -2.51 -2.51 5.67
N GLY A 28 -3.72 -2.01 5.40
CA GLY A 28 -3.89 -0.76 4.66
C GLY A 28 -3.33 0.45 5.40
N LEU A 29 -3.48 0.51 6.73
CA LEU A 29 -2.92 1.58 7.55
C LEU A 29 -1.39 1.55 7.52
N TYR A 30 -0.79 0.38 7.71
CA TYR A 30 0.66 0.20 7.63
C TYR A 30 1.20 0.65 6.27
N ALA A 31 0.62 0.16 5.18
CA ALA A 31 1.00 0.56 3.82
C ALA A 31 0.89 2.08 3.59
N SER A 32 -0.18 2.70 4.10
CA SER A 32 -0.39 4.15 3.99
C SER A 32 0.70 4.93 4.73
N ILE A 33 1.05 4.51 5.95
CA ILE A 33 2.11 5.13 6.74
C ILE A 33 3.44 4.99 6.01
N THR A 34 3.78 3.81 5.48
CA THR A 34 5.06 3.61 4.81
C THR A 34 5.21 4.49 3.57
N VAL A 35 4.18 4.59 2.71
CA VAL A 35 4.22 5.46 1.52
C VAL A 35 4.36 6.94 1.93
N LEU A 36 3.65 7.38 2.97
CA LEU A 36 3.79 8.74 3.49
C LEU A 36 5.17 9.01 4.08
N GLU A 37 5.74 8.07 4.84
CA GLU A 37 7.08 8.19 5.40
C GLU A 37 8.14 8.25 4.30
N HIS A 38 8.04 7.42 3.25
CA HIS A 38 8.92 7.47 2.09
C HIS A 38 8.85 8.82 1.37
N TRP A 39 7.63 9.33 1.14
CA TRP A 39 7.44 10.63 0.51
C TRP A 39 7.96 11.80 1.36
N LEU A 40 7.72 11.78 2.68
CA LEU A 40 8.12 12.86 3.60
C LEU A 40 9.62 12.89 3.89
N ARG A 41 10.21 11.72 4.15
CA ARG A 41 11.62 11.62 4.58
C ARG A 41 12.58 11.52 3.40
N LEU A 42 12.09 11.20 2.21
CA LEU A 42 12.91 10.94 1.01
C LEU A 42 14.17 10.12 1.36
N PRO A 43 14.01 8.93 1.97
CA PRO A 43 15.14 8.14 2.46
C PRO A 43 16.10 7.78 1.32
N ASN A 44 17.39 7.61 1.62
CA ASN A 44 18.39 7.19 0.64
C ASN A 44 18.21 5.72 0.16
N TYR A 45 17.12 5.06 0.52
CA TYR A 45 16.76 3.71 0.09
C TYR A 45 15.24 3.59 -0.05
N LEU A 46 14.77 2.92 -1.11
CA LEU A 46 13.34 2.60 -1.31
C LEU A 46 13.21 1.08 -1.40
N THR A 47 12.58 0.46 -0.43
CA THR A 47 12.23 -0.96 -0.55
C THR A 47 11.16 -1.13 -1.64
N ASP A 48 11.27 -2.17 -2.48
CA ASP A 48 10.24 -2.50 -3.50
C ASP A 48 9.02 -3.09 -2.81
N ASN A 49 8.34 -2.23 -2.07
CA ASN A 49 7.19 -2.61 -1.31
C ASN A 49 5.99 -2.45 -2.24
N ARG A 50 5.30 -3.56 -2.53
CA ARG A 50 3.96 -3.57 -3.15
C ARG A 50 2.89 -2.87 -2.29
N GLU A 51 3.31 -2.08 -1.32
CA GLU A 51 2.49 -1.39 -0.33
C GLU A 51 1.56 -0.38 -0.99
N THR A 52 1.97 0.28 -2.09
CA THR A 52 1.09 1.20 -2.85
C THR A 52 -0.21 0.53 -3.30
N PHE A 53 -0.19 -0.77 -3.64
CA PHE A 53 -1.39 -1.54 -3.97
C PHE A 53 -2.25 -1.87 -2.73
N LEU A 54 -1.62 -2.03 -1.57
CA LEU A 54 -2.29 -2.39 -0.32
C LEU A 54 -2.93 -1.18 0.38
N VAL A 55 -2.57 0.05 0.01
CA VAL A 55 -3.16 1.28 0.55
C VAL A 55 -4.68 1.33 0.36
N GLY A 56 -5.17 0.81 -0.78
CA GLY A 56 -6.60 0.71 -1.08
C GLY A 56 -7.40 -0.18 -0.13
N ALA A 57 -6.73 -1.06 0.62
CA ALA A 57 -7.38 -1.95 1.60
C ALA A 57 -7.96 -1.17 2.79
N LEU A 58 -7.39 -0.01 3.15
CA LEU A 58 -7.83 0.79 4.30
C LEU A 58 -9.27 1.33 4.14
N PRO A 59 -9.61 2.10 3.09
CA PRO A 59 -10.97 2.59 2.91
C PRO A 59 -11.98 1.47 2.63
N LEU A 60 -11.56 0.38 1.97
CA LEU A 60 -12.39 -0.82 1.79
C LEU A 60 -12.69 -1.53 3.12
N ALA A 61 -11.71 -1.63 4.02
CA ALA A 61 -11.90 -2.19 5.35
C ALA A 61 -12.88 -1.37 6.17
N ILE A 62 -12.77 -0.03 6.13
CA ILE A 62 -13.71 0.89 6.80
C ILE A 62 -15.11 0.70 6.22
N ALA A 63 -15.26 0.63 4.90
CA ALA A 63 -16.55 0.37 4.26
C ALA A 63 -17.16 -0.99 4.70
N GLY A 64 -16.34 -2.03 4.83
CA GLY A 64 -16.75 -3.34 5.33
C GLY A 64 -17.25 -3.30 6.78
N LEU A 65 -16.52 -2.64 7.67
CA LEU A 65 -16.92 -2.45 9.07
C LEU A 65 -18.24 -1.65 9.19
N LEU A 66 -18.41 -0.60 8.40
CA LEU A 66 -19.65 0.17 8.33
C LEU A 66 -20.82 -0.68 7.81
N GLY A 67 -20.57 -1.54 6.83
CA GLY A 67 -21.55 -2.50 6.32
C GLY A 67 -21.98 -3.52 7.38
N LEU A 68 -21.05 -4.02 8.19
CA LEU A 68 -21.31 -4.90 9.32
C LEU A 68 -22.16 -4.20 10.39
N LEU A 69 -21.81 -2.97 10.78
CA LEU A 69 -22.60 -2.17 11.73
C LEU A 69 -24.04 -1.91 11.21
N ALA A 70 -24.19 -1.66 9.91
CA ALA A 70 -25.50 -1.54 9.27
C ALA A 70 -26.31 -2.86 9.32
N GLY A 71 -25.62 -4.00 9.22
CA GLY A 71 -26.18 -5.35 9.31
C GLY A 71 -26.77 -5.67 10.68
N VAL A 72 -26.12 -5.20 11.76
CA VAL A 72 -26.60 -5.34 13.15
C VAL A 72 -27.71 -4.33 13.50
N GLY A 73 -27.97 -3.36 12.61
CA GLY A 73 -29.06 -2.39 12.76
C GLY A 73 -28.65 -1.04 13.37
N VAL A 74 -27.36 -0.82 13.63
CA VAL A 74 -26.85 0.46 14.13
C VAL A 74 -27.03 1.53 13.06
N LYS A 75 -27.92 2.50 13.29
CA LYS A 75 -28.19 3.65 12.40
C LYS A 75 -28.11 3.28 10.90
N LYS A 76 -28.79 2.19 10.50
CA LYS A 76 -28.62 1.51 9.20
C LYS A 76 -28.51 2.44 7.99
N ARG A 77 -29.39 3.44 7.88
CA ARG A 77 -29.37 4.41 6.75
C ARG A 77 -28.08 5.22 6.69
N LEU A 78 -27.58 5.67 7.84
CA LEU A 78 -26.33 6.43 7.92
C LEU A 78 -25.14 5.55 7.58
N MET A 79 -25.06 4.35 8.16
CA MET A 79 -23.95 3.42 7.95
C MET A 79 -23.85 2.97 6.48
N VAL A 80 -24.98 2.69 5.82
CA VAL A 80 -25.00 2.37 4.38
C VAL A 80 -24.54 3.54 3.52
N ARG A 81 -24.92 4.79 3.87
CA ARG A 81 -24.44 5.98 3.14
C ARG A 81 -22.93 6.14 3.30
N LEU A 82 -22.41 6.03 4.53
CA LEU A 82 -20.98 6.12 4.79
C LEU A 82 -20.22 5.00 4.09
N CYS A 83 -20.72 3.76 4.13
CA CYS A 83 -20.13 2.62 3.42
C CYS A 83 -19.96 2.94 1.91
N LYS A 84 -20.99 3.48 1.24
CA LYS A 84 -20.88 3.90 -0.16
C LYS A 84 -19.84 5.01 -0.39
N VAL A 85 -19.77 5.99 0.52
CA VAL A 85 -18.79 7.07 0.45
C VAL A 85 -17.38 6.51 0.55
N PHE A 86 -17.11 5.62 1.51
CA PHE A 86 -15.79 5.00 1.67
C PHE A 86 -15.42 4.10 0.50
N CYS A 87 -16.37 3.36 -0.09
CA CYS A 87 -16.11 2.60 -1.32
C CYS A 87 -15.71 3.52 -2.50
N ALA A 88 -16.38 4.66 -2.67
CA ALA A 88 -16.02 5.63 -3.70
C ALA A 88 -14.68 6.30 -3.39
N PHE A 89 -14.44 6.63 -2.12
CA PHE A 89 -13.19 7.22 -1.65
C PHE A 89 -11.99 6.29 -1.86
N SER A 90 -12.18 4.97 -1.84
CA SER A 90 -11.10 4.01 -2.13
C SER A 90 -10.38 4.29 -3.45
N LEU A 91 -11.11 4.67 -4.51
CA LEU A 91 -10.50 4.97 -5.80
C LEU A 91 -9.63 6.22 -5.75
N ILE A 92 -10.13 7.28 -5.11
CA ILE A 92 -9.40 8.53 -4.92
C ILE A 92 -8.17 8.31 -4.03
N TYR A 93 -8.33 7.50 -2.99
CA TYR A 93 -7.27 7.15 -2.05
C TYR A 93 -6.14 6.39 -2.74
N ILE A 94 -6.45 5.36 -3.53
CA ILE A 94 -5.46 4.62 -4.32
C ILE A 94 -4.75 5.56 -5.30
N ALA A 95 -5.49 6.41 -6.02
CA ALA A 95 -4.90 7.33 -6.99
C ALA A 95 -3.96 8.35 -6.33
N ALA A 96 -4.32 8.89 -5.16
CA ALA A 96 -3.49 9.83 -4.42
C ALA A 96 -2.16 9.19 -3.97
N PHE A 97 -2.20 7.97 -3.45
CA PHE A 97 -1.01 7.26 -3.01
C PHE A 97 -0.15 6.77 -4.17
N ALA A 98 -0.76 6.35 -5.28
CA ALA A 98 -0.03 6.06 -6.51
C ALA A 98 0.67 7.31 -7.07
N TRP A 99 0.04 8.49 -6.96
CA TRP A 99 0.66 9.76 -7.34
C TRP A 99 1.82 10.13 -6.43
N LEU A 100 1.70 9.96 -5.11
CA LEU A 100 2.80 10.20 -4.17
C LEU A 100 3.99 9.28 -4.44
N ASP A 101 3.74 8.00 -4.68
CA ASP A 101 4.76 7.01 -5.01
C ASP A 101 5.45 7.37 -6.34
N TRP A 102 4.66 7.73 -7.36
CA TRP A 102 5.19 8.20 -8.64
C TRP A 102 6.06 9.46 -8.48
N ARG A 103 5.62 10.46 -7.72
CA ARG A 103 6.40 11.68 -7.47
C ARG A 103 7.69 11.40 -6.70
N THR A 104 7.65 10.46 -5.77
CA THR A 104 8.82 10.00 -5.03
C THR A 104 9.83 9.40 -6.00
N MET A 105 9.39 8.50 -6.90
CA MET A 105 10.26 7.89 -7.92
C MET A 105 10.81 8.92 -8.93
N ASP A 106 10.00 9.89 -9.33
CA ASP A 106 10.40 10.97 -10.24
C ASP A 106 11.50 11.85 -9.63
N HIS A 107 11.39 12.18 -8.34
CA HIS A 107 12.43 12.92 -7.62
C HIS A 107 13.80 12.22 -7.67
N TYR A 108 13.83 10.91 -7.43
CA TYR A 108 15.09 10.14 -7.49
C TYR A 108 15.60 9.95 -8.91
N ARG A 109 14.71 9.95 -9.92
CA ARG A 109 15.12 9.94 -11.33
C ARG A 109 15.85 11.23 -11.71
N ASP A 110 15.34 12.36 -11.25
CA ASP A 110 15.93 13.68 -11.54
C ASP A 110 17.15 13.98 -10.67
N ASN A 111 17.32 13.29 -9.54
CA ASN A 111 18.42 13.50 -8.60
C ASN A 111 19.16 12.17 -8.30
N PRO A 112 19.90 11.62 -9.27
CA PRO A 112 20.56 10.31 -9.15
C PRO A 112 21.63 10.26 -8.03
N GLN A 113 22.11 11.42 -7.60
CA GLN A 113 23.01 11.59 -6.45
C GLN A 113 22.43 11.16 -5.10
N TYR A 114 21.10 11.10 -4.96
CA TYR A 114 20.44 10.55 -3.76
C TYR A 114 20.28 9.03 -3.80
N GLY A 115 20.80 8.37 -4.85
CA GLY A 115 21.00 6.94 -5.03
C GLY A 115 20.04 6.01 -4.30
N VAL A 116 19.10 5.40 -5.02
CA VAL A 116 18.09 4.52 -4.39
C VAL A 116 18.51 3.05 -4.42
N CYS A 117 18.68 2.45 -3.24
CA CYS A 117 18.72 0.99 -3.08
C CYS A 117 17.31 0.45 -3.24
N LYS A 118 17.05 -0.39 -4.24
CA LYS A 118 15.77 -1.07 -4.46
C LYS A 118 15.82 -2.54 -4.06
N GLN A 119 15.36 -2.86 -2.86
CA GLN A 119 15.31 -4.25 -2.41
C GLN A 119 14.10 -4.99 -3.00
N TYR A 120 14.32 -5.95 -3.90
CA TYR A 120 13.26 -6.79 -4.50
C TYR A 120 12.97 -8.06 -3.67
N SER A 121 13.82 -8.40 -2.68
CA SER A 121 13.72 -9.63 -1.88
C SER A 121 14.50 -9.53 -0.55
N LYS A 122 14.12 -10.31 0.47
CA LYS A 122 14.89 -10.46 1.74
C LYS A 122 16.38 -10.76 1.52
N HIS A 123 16.74 -11.31 0.36
CA HIS A 123 18.10 -11.70 0.00
C HIS A 123 18.64 -10.98 -1.24
N THR A 124 17.90 -10.05 -1.85
CA THR A 124 18.32 -9.41 -3.10
C THR A 124 18.00 -7.92 -3.07
N ILE A 125 19.05 -7.13 -2.87
CA ILE A 125 19.04 -5.68 -3.00
C ILE A 125 19.52 -5.37 -4.42
N TYR A 126 18.61 -4.92 -5.29
CA TYR A 126 19.00 -4.39 -6.59
C TYR A 126 19.22 -2.90 -6.45
N MET A 127 20.31 -2.42 -6.99
CA MET A 127 20.61 -1.01 -6.96
C MET A 127 19.93 -0.32 -8.14
N TYR A 128 19.22 0.78 -7.90
CA TYR A 128 18.79 1.67 -8.97
C TYR A 128 19.42 3.04 -8.75
N VAL A 129 20.72 3.08 -9.00
CA VAL A 129 21.46 4.33 -9.14
C VAL A 129 21.95 4.39 -10.58
N TRP A 130 21.56 5.45 -11.29
CA TRP A 130 22.14 5.75 -12.59
C TRP A 130 23.61 6.12 -12.36
N ASN A 131 24.54 5.32 -12.87
CA ASN A 131 26.01 5.51 -12.78
C ASN A 131 26.63 5.50 -11.36
N SER A 132 26.13 4.68 -10.44
CA SER A 132 26.86 4.35 -9.21
C SER A 132 27.01 2.84 -9.07
N ASP A 133 28.11 2.40 -8.44
CA ASP A 133 28.39 1.00 -8.08
C ASP A 133 28.06 0.70 -6.60
N TRP A 134 27.53 1.69 -5.88
CA TRP A 134 27.26 1.61 -4.45
C TRP A 134 25.96 2.32 -4.06
N CYS A 135 25.36 1.83 -2.97
CA CYS A 135 24.22 2.47 -2.31
C CYS A 135 24.26 2.23 -0.79
N ASP A 136 23.78 3.18 0.00
CA ASP A 136 23.75 3.09 1.46
C ASP A 136 22.42 2.48 1.96
N HIS A 137 22.50 1.28 2.55
CA HIS A 137 21.38 0.57 3.15
C HIS A 137 21.59 0.47 4.67
N PHE A 138 20.74 1.10 5.49
CA PHE A 138 20.91 1.16 6.95
C PHE A 138 22.32 1.61 7.38
N ASP A 139 22.81 2.73 6.84
CA ASP A 139 24.16 3.26 7.08
C ASP A 139 25.32 2.32 6.68
N LYS A 140 25.03 1.29 5.88
CA LYS A 140 26.03 0.37 5.32
C LYS A 140 26.12 0.54 3.81
N ARG A 141 27.33 0.77 3.32
CA ARG A 141 27.61 0.81 1.88
C ARG A 141 27.51 -0.59 1.28
N VAL A 142 26.51 -0.82 0.44
CA VAL A 142 26.33 -2.05 -0.32
C VAL A 142 26.87 -1.82 -1.74
N GLN A 143 27.88 -2.61 -2.12
CA GLN A 143 28.43 -2.63 -3.48
C GLN A 143 27.82 -3.81 -4.24
N THR A 144 26.68 -3.61 -4.88
CA THR A 144 26.16 -4.55 -5.88
C THR A 144 26.07 -3.81 -7.21
N PRO A 145 26.66 -4.30 -8.31
CA PRO A 145 26.72 -3.57 -9.56
C PRO A 145 25.31 -3.25 -10.06
N SER A 146 25.10 -2.00 -10.49
CA SER A 146 23.88 -1.59 -11.16
C SER A 146 23.71 -2.44 -12.42
N PRO A 147 22.51 -2.96 -12.75
CA PRO A 147 22.31 -3.77 -13.96
C PRO A 147 22.71 -3.07 -15.27
N ILE A 148 22.95 -1.76 -15.25
CA ILE A 148 23.45 -0.97 -16.39
C ILE A 148 24.97 -1.18 -16.60
N ALA A 149 25.77 -1.32 -15.53
CA ALA A 149 27.23 -1.53 -15.64
C ALA A 149 27.58 -2.86 -16.34
N ASN A 150 26.68 -3.84 -16.29
CA ASN A 150 26.83 -5.12 -17.00
C ASN A 150 26.37 -5.09 -18.47
N ARG A 151 25.75 -4.00 -18.95
CA ARG A 151 25.35 -3.86 -20.36
C ARG A 151 26.40 -3.14 -21.22
N GLU A 152 27.21 -2.27 -20.63
CA GLU A 152 28.29 -1.58 -21.35
C GLU A 152 29.58 -2.39 -21.42
N ASN A 153 29.73 -3.42 -20.58
CA ASN A 153 30.84 -4.36 -20.64
C ASN A 153 30.36 -5.72 -21.17
N THR A 154 30.02 -5.76 -22.47
CA THR A 154 30.02 -7.03 -23.21
C THR A 154 31.36 -7.09 -23.95
N PRO A 155 32.17 -8.15 -23.78
CA PRO A 155 33.41 -8.31 -24.55
C PRO A 155 33.16 -8.43 -26.06
#